data_AF-A0A2V6PMJ3-F1
#
_entry.id   AF-A0A2V6PMJ3-F1
#
_cell.length_a   1.000
_cell.length_b   1.000
_cell.length_c   1.000
_cell.angle_alpha   90.00
_cell.angle_beta   90.00
_cell.angle_gamma   90.00
#
_symmetry.space_group_name_H-M   'P 1'
#
loop_
_entity.id
_entity.type
_entity.pdbx_description
1 polymer ?
#
loop_
_entity_poly.entity_id
_entity_poly.type
_entity_poly.pdbx_seq_one_letter_code
_entity_poly.pdbx_strand_id
1 'polypeptide(L)'
;MVRVSGRDYNGLLESPCYKGGKFSCLSCHSLHESDPDDQLARNRTDNRACTQCHETFREEAQLSAHTRHLAGSSGRQCYNCHMPFTTYGVLKAIRSHQVSSPRVADELATGRPNACNLCHLDKPLAWTANQLKRWYGHA
;
A
#
# COMPACT_ATOMS: atom_id res chain seq x y z
N MET A 1 10.69 8.55 8.02
CA MET A 1 11.64 7.42 8.16
C MET A 1 12.15 7.01 6.79
N VAL A 2 13.46 6.79 6.65
CA VAL A 2 14.07 6.27 5.41
C VAL A 2 13.53 4.88 5.13
N ARG A 3 12.95 4.65 3.94
CA ARG A 3 12.39 3.35 3.53
C ARG A 3 13.48 2.49 2.92
N VAL A 4 14.17 1.74 3.78
CA VAL A 4 15.12 0.70 3.38
C VAL A 4 14.70 -0.62 3.98
N SER A 5 15.01 -1.72 3.30
CA SER A 5 14.64 -3.08 3.72
C SER A 5 14.95 -3.38 5.19
N GLY A 6 16.12 -2.95 5.69
CA GLY A 6 16.51 -3.12 7.10
C GLY A 6 15.69 -2.33 8.13
N ARG A 7 14.73 -1.50 7.71
CA ARG A 7 13.83 -0.74 8.60
C ARG A 7 12.35 -1.04 8.36
N ASP A 8 12.02 -2.03 7.55
CA ASP A 8 10.63 -2.27 7.15
C ASP A 8 9.75 -2.76 8.32
N TYR A 9 10.35 -3.48 9.28
CA TYR A 9 9.68 -3.79 10.55
C TYR A 9 9.30 -2.52 11.33
N ASN A 10 10.19 -1.51 11.39
CA ASN A 10 9.83 -0.23 12.01
C ASN A 10 8.72 0.48 11.22
N GLY A 11 8.71 0.35 9.89
CA GLY A 11 7.59 0.78 9.05
C GLY A 11 6.28 0.13 9.51
N LEU A 12 6.25 -1.19 9.64
CA LEU A 12 5.11 -1.95 10.15
C LEU A 12 4.61 -1.40 11.49
N LEU A 13 5.51 -1.20 12.46
CA LEU A 13 5.17 -0.65 13.78
C LEU A 13 4.49 0.72 13.69
N GLU A 14 4.88 1.54 12.72
CA GLU A 14 4.32 2.87 12.52
C GLU A 14 2.96 2.87 11.81
N SER A 15 2.58 1.75 11.18
CA SER A 15 1.33 1.64 10.43
C SER A 15 0.10 1.76 11.35
N PRO A 16 -0.99 2.40 10.89
CA PRO A 16 -2.26 2.40 11.61
C PRO A 16 -2.78 0.98 11.89
N CYS A 17 -2.53 0.05 10.97
CA CYS A 17 -2.93 -1.35 11.10
C CYS A 17 -2.27 -2.01 12.32
N TYR A 18 -0.95 -1.87 12.48
CA TYR A 18 -0.21 -2.42 13.61
C TYR A 18 -0.59 -1.74 14.92
N LYS A 19 -0.69 -0.41 14.92
CA LYS A 19 -1.13 0.38 16.08
C LYS A 19 -2.55 0.01 16.56
N GLY A 20 -3.38 -0.56 15.68
CA GLY A 20 -4.70 -1.11 16.01
C GLY A 20 -4.68 -2.45 16.76
N GLY A 21 -3.50 -3.07 16.98
CA GLY A 21 -3.29 -4.19 17.91
C GLY A 21 -3.61 -5.60 17.41
N LYS A 22 -4.27 -5.75 16.25
CA LYS A 22 -4.63 -7.08 15.68
C LYS A 22 -3.82 -7.47 14.45
N PHE A 23 -2.90 -6.61 14.01
CA PHE A 23 -2.12 -6.79 12.79
C PHE A 23 -0.67 -7.19 13.13
N SER A 24 -0.16 -8.23 12.48
CA SER A 24 1.21 -8.71 12.64
C SER A 24 1.74 -9.25 11.30
N CYS A 25 3.00 -9.68 11.27
CA CYS A 25 3.59 -10.33 10.09
C CYS A 25 2.73 -11.53 9.62
N LEU A 26 2.23 -12.32 10.57
CA LEU A 26 1.44 -13.52 10.31
C LEU A 26 0.00 -13.22 9.86
N SER A 27 -0.41 -11.94 9.84
CA SER A 27 -1.67 -11.54 9.20
C SER A 27 -1.62 -11.70 7.68
N CYS A 28 -0.43 -11.65 7.08
CA CYS A 28 -0.20 -11.76 5.64
C CYS A 28 0.77 -12.90 5.25
N HIS A 29 1.74 -13.21 6.11
CA HIS A 29 2.77 -14.20 5.82
C HIS A 29 2.47 -15.56 6.44
N SER A 30 2.94 -16.62 5.78
CA SER A 30 2.98 -17.97 6.32
C SER A 30 4.41 -18.51 6.22
N LEU A 31 4.91 -19.11 7.30
CA LEU A 31 6.23 -19.75 7.31
C LEU A 31 6.23 -21.14 6.66
N HIS A 32 5.04 -21.69 6.40
CA HIS A 32 4.84 -22.97 5.73
C HIS A 32 3.94 -22.79 4.52
N GLU A 33 4.15 -23.60 3.49
CA GLU A 33 3.28 -23.66 2.30
C GLU A 33 3.11 -22.30 1.59
N SER A 34 4.15 -21.48 1.60
CA SER A 34 4.24 -20.19 0.90
C SER A 34 5.41 -20.17 -0.07
N ASP A 35 5.39 -19.23 -1.00
CA ASP A 35 6.57 -18.95 -1.83
C ASP A 35 7.71 -18.43 -0.93
N PRO A 36 8.92 -18.99 -0.98
CA PRO A 36 10.00 -18.56 -0.10
C PRO A 36 10.48 -17.13 -0.34
N ASP A 37 10.23 -16.53 -1.50
CA ASP A 37 10.72 -15.18 -1.84
C ASP A 37 10.01 -14.08 -1.05
N ASP A 38 8.72 -14.24 -0.79
CA ASP A 38 7.91 -13.26 -0.06
C ASP A 38 7.14 -13.84 1.12
N GLN A 39 7.04 -15.17 1.22
CA GLN A 39 6.32 -15.91 2.24
C GLN A 39 4.85 -15.49 2.40
N LEU A 40 4.21 -14.94 1.36
CA LEU A 40 2.81 -14.58 1.43
C LEU A 40 1.95 -15.84 1.53
N ALA A 41 1.02 -15.85 2.48
CA ALA A 41 0.04 -16.92 2.56
C ALA A 41 -0.84 -16.95 1.29
N ARG A 42 -1.34 -18.12 0.91
CA ARG A 42 -2.01 -18.35 -0.39
C ARG A 42 -3.19 -17.41 -0.69
N ASN A 43 -3.88 -16.90 0.33
CA ASN A 43 -4.99 -15.95 0.22
C ASN A 43 -4.58 -14.48 0.52
N ARG A 44 -3.29 -14.19 0.42
CA ARG A 44 -2.68 -12.87 0.69
C ARG A 44 -1.95 -12.30 -0.50
N THR A 45 -2.07 -12.90 -1.67
CA THR A 45 -1.47 -12.42 -2.92
C THR A 45 -2.35 -11.36 -3.63
N ASP A 46 -3.54 -11.07 -3.11
CA ASP A 46 -4.49 -10.08 -3.63
C ASP A 46 -5.18 -9.27 -2.52
N ASN A 47 -6.21 -8.50 -2.88
CA ASN A 47 -7.01 -7.67 -1.97
C ASN A 47 -7.59 -8.41 -0.76
N ARG A 48 -7.71 -9.75 -0.78
CA ARG A 48 -8.15 -10.54 0.38
C ARG A 48 -7.24 -10.38 1.60
N ALA A 49 -5.98 -9.99 1.41
CA ALA A 49 -5.10 -9.63 2.51
C ALA A 49 -5.58 -8.40 3.29
N CYS A 50 -6.24 -7.46 2.63
CA CYS A 50 -6.77 -6.24 3.23
C CYS A 50 -8.23 -6.43 3.66
N THR A 51 -9.04 -7.05 2.80
CA THR A 51 -10.48 -7.21 3.05
C THR A 51 -10.83 -8.28 4.10
N GLN A 52 -9.85 -9.02 4.63
CA GLN A 52 -10.03 -9.81 5.85
C GLN A 52 -10.38 -8.94 7.07
N CYS A 53 -9.91 -7.69 7.10
CA CYS A 53 -10.23 -6.71 8.15
C CYS A 53 -11.11 -5.57 7.61
N HIS A 54 -10.97 -5.20 6.34
CA HIS A 54 -11.73 -4.13 5.69
C HIS A 54 -12.89 -4.69 4.86
N GLU A 55 -13.88 -5.27 5.54
CA GLU A 55 -14.95 -6.03 4.89
C GLU A 55 -15.80 -5.21 3.91
N THR A 56 -15.96 -3.90 4.16
CA THR A 56 -16.67 -2.96 3.29
C THR A 56 -16.18 -3.02 1.84
N PHE A 57 -14.89 -3.27 1.61
CA PHE A 57 -14.31 -3.32 0.27
C PHE A 57 -14.34 -4.70 -0.38
N ARG A 58 -15.04 -5.68 0.21
CA ARG A 58 -15.37 -6.94 -0.49
C ARG A 58 -16.41 -6.71 -1.59
N GLU A 59 -17.27 -5.71 -1.42
CA GLU A 59 -18.28 -5.33 -2.40
C GLU A 59 -17.67 -4.55 -3.56
N GLU A 60 -17.93 -4.99 -4.79
CA GLU A 60 -17.31 -4.45 -6.01
C GLU A 60 -17.61 -2.95 -6.20
N ALA A 61 -18.83 -2.52 -5.85
CA ALA A 61 -19.22 -1.11 -5.91
C ALA A 61 -18.38 -0.25 -4.95
N GLN A 62 -18.14 -0.74 -3.73
CA GLN A 62 -17.36 -0.03 -2.72
C GLN A 62 -15.88 -0.03 -3.08
N LEU A 63 -15.34 -1.15 -3.58
CA LEU A 63 -13.96 -1.23 -4.05
C LEU A 63 -13.72 -0.31 -5.26
N SER A 64 -14.69 -0.21 -6.17
CA SER A 64 -14.60 0.67 -7.34
C SER A 64 -14.67 2.15 -6.95
N ALA A 65 -15.61 2.50 -6.08
CA ALA A 65 -15.72 3.86 -5.54
C ALA A 65 -14.47 4.25 -4.74
N HIS A 66 -13.84 3.31 -4.05
CA HIS A 66 -12.62 3.55 -3.28
C HIS A 66 -11.39 3.67 -4.18
N THR A 67 -11.11 2.68 -5.04
CA THR A 67 -9.86 2.63 -5.80
C THR A 67 -9.83 3.63 -6.96
N ARG A 68 -11.00 4.00 -7.51
CA ARG A 68 -11.12 4.87 -8.70
C ARG A 68 -10.44 4.30 -9.95
N HIS A 69 -10.21 3.00 -9.97
CA HIS A 69 -9.54 2.28 -11.04
C HIS A 69 -10.45 1.21 -11.66
N LEU A 70 -10.30 1.01 -12.96
CA LEU A 70 -11.07 0.02 -13.72
C LEU A 70 -10.83 -1.41 -13.19
N ALA A 71 -11.84 -2.26 -13.34
CA ALA A 71 -11.72 -3.68 -13.06
C ALA A 71 -10.55 -4.30 -13.84
N GLY A 72 -9.80 -5.21 -13.21
CA GLY A 72 -8.63 -5.86 -13.80
C GLY A 72 -7.35 -5.01 -13.86
N SER A 73 -7.42 -3.70 -13.60
CA SER A 73 -6.22 -2.86 -13.59
C SER A 73 -5.39 -3.06 -12.31
N SER A 74 -4.06 -2.88 -12.42
CA SER A 74 -3.15 -2.96 -11.28
C SER A 74 -3.44 -1.90 -10.21
N GLY A 75 -3.97 -0.73 -10.58
CA GLY A 75 -4.37 0.33 -9.64
C GLY A 75 -5.56 -0.04 -8.74
N ARG A 76 -6.24 -1.16 -9.03
CA ARG A 76 -7.31 -1.71 -8.19
C ARG A 76 -6.79 -2.56 -7.02
N GLN A 77 -5.51 -2.90 -6.99
CA GLN A 77 -4.91 -3.68 -5.91
C GLN A 77 -4.53 -2.78 -4.73
N CYS A 78 -5.06 -3.08 -3.53
CA CYS A 78 -4.81 -2.33 -2.29
C CYS A 78 -3.31 -2.12 -2.05
N TYR A 79 -2.51 -3.15 -2.31
CA TYR A 79 -1.07 -3.11 -2.16
C TYR A 79 -0.40 -2.01 -2.96
N ASN A 80 -0.87 -1.69 -4.16
CA ASN A 80 -0.19 -0.73 -5.03
C ASN A 80 -0.35 0.71 -4.54
N CYS A 81 -1.41 1.01 -3.79
CA CYS A 81 -1.63 2.32 -3.17
C CYS A 81 -1.09 2.36 -1.75
N HIS A 82 -1.39 1.34 -0.93
CA HIS A 82 -1.12 1.36 0.50
C HIS A 82 0.22 0.74 0.90
N MET A 83 0.80 -0.09 0.03
CA MET A 83 2.11 -0.73 0.21
C MET A 83 2.95 -0.64 -1.09
N PRO A 84 3.17 0.58 -1.62
CA PRO A 84 3.86 0.77 -2.89
C PRO A 84 5.32 0.33 -2.79
N PHE A 85 5.94 0.02 -3.93
CA PHE A 85 7.36 -0.36 -4.05
C PHE A 85 8.28 0.85 -3.80
N THR A 86 8.36 1.26 -2.54
CA THR A 86 9.08 2.46 -2.08
C THR A 86 10.07 2.16 -0.97
N THR A 87 10.25 0.88 -0.63
CA THR A 87 11.29 0.41 0.29
C THR A 87 12.45 -0.15 -0.51
N TYR A 88 13.61 0.49 -0.43
CA TYR A 88 14.76 0.11 -1.25
C TYR A 88 15.61 -0.96 -0.55
N GLY A 89 15.72 -2.13 -1.17
CA GLY A 89 16.70 -3.16 -0.83
C GLY A 89 17.96 -3.04 -1.69
N VAL A 90 18.93 -3.95 -1.45
CA VAL A 90 20.18 -3.98 -2.22
C VAL A 90 19.94 -4.38 -3.68
N LEU A 91 19.05 -5.35 -3.91
CA LEU A 91 18.82 -5.93 -5.25
C LEU A 91 17.55 -5.40 -5.94
N LYS A 92 16.53 -5.02 -5.17
CA LYS A 92 15.24 -4.55 -5.68
C LYS A 92 14.54 -3.64 -4.68
N ALA A 93 13.62 -2.82 -5.18
CA ALA A 93 12.60 -2.21 -4.33
C ALA A 93 11.60 -3.28 -3.90
N ILE A 94 11.18 -3.23 -2.64
CA ILE A 94 10.14 -4.07 -2.06
C ILE A 94 8.95 -3.21 -1.63
N ARG A 95 7.81 -3.86 -1.37
CA ARG A 95 6.61 -3.19 -0.86
C ARG A 95 6.88 -2.59 0.50
N SER A 96 6.40 -1.36 0.71
CA SER A 96 6.49 -0.70 2.02
C SER A 96 5.57 -1.37 3.03
N HIS A 97 6.11 -1.80 4.18
CA HIS A 97 5.31 -2.32 5.29
C HIS A 97 4.74 -1.24 6.22
N GLN A 98 4.97 0.05 5.94
CA GLN A 98 4.33 1.15 6.69
C GLN A 98 2.81 1.25 6.53
N VAL A 99 2.20 0.47 5.61
CA VAL A 99 0.77 0.43 5.26
C VAL A 99 0.06 1.78 5.50
N SER A 100 0.14 2.67 4.53
CA SER A 100 -0.29 4.08 4.69
C SER A 100 -1.22 4.52 3.57
N SER A 101 -2.07 5.52 3.80
CA SER A 101 -2.83 6.17 2.71
C SER A 101 -1.92 7.11 1.91
N PRO A 102 -2.02 7.14 0.56
CA PRO A 102 -1.23 8.06 -0.27
C PRO A 102 -1.50 9.52 0.11
N ARG A 103 -0.43 10.30 0.31
CA ARG A 103 -0.48 11.75 0.56
C ARG A 103 0.68 12.42 -0.16
N VAL A 104 0.39 13.46 -0.93
CA VAL A 104 1.42 14.29 -1.59
C VAL A 104 2.23 15.06 -0.56
N ALA A 105 1.61 15.45 0.57
CA ALA A 105 2.33 16.10 1.67
C ALA A 105 3.52 15.27 2.17
N ASP A 106 3.39 13.95 2.21
CA ASP A 106 4.47 13.06 2.66
C ASP A 106 5.65 13.08 1.68
N GLU A 107 5.39 13.13 0.37
CA GLU A 107 6.43 13.25 -0.64
C GLU A 107 7.12 14.61 -0.57
N LEU A 108 6.35 15.71 -0.47
CA LEU A 108 6.91 17.04 -0.35
C LEU A 108 7.80 17.20 0.90
N ALA A 109 7.39 16.58 2.02
CA ALA A 109 8.14 16.66 3.27
C ALA A 109 9.39 15.76 3.29
N THR A 110 9.42 14.68 2.51
CA THR A 110 10.46 13.64 2.64
C THR A 110 11.24 13.34 1.37
N GLY A 111 10.81 13.84 0.21
CA GLY A 111 11.30 13.48 -1.11
C GLY A 111 10.99 12.05 -1.56
N ARG A 112 10.19 11.29 -0.78
CA ARG A 112 9.88 9.89 -1.07
C ARG A 112 8.73 9.80 -2.09
N PRO A 113 8.87 9.03 -3.19
CA PRO A 113 7.81 8.88 -4.17
C PRO A 113 6.49 8.38 -3.57
N ASN A 114 5.37 9.00 -3.97
CA ASN A 114 4.03 8.55 -3.63
C ASN A 114 3.51 7.46 -4.58
N ALA A 115 2.53 6.68 -4.13
CA ALA A 115 2.00 5.55 -4.89
C ALA A 115 1.41 5.93 -6.26
N CYS A 116 0.79 7.11 -6.39
CA CYS A 116 0.15 7.54 -7.62
C CYS A 116 1.18 7.87 -8.70
N ASN A 117 2.23 8.60 -8.34
CA ASN A 117 3.28 9.03 -9.28
C ASN A 117 4.32 7.96 -9.58
N LEU A 118 4.21 6.75 -9.01
CA LEU A 118 4.94 5.58 -9.50
C LEU A 118 4.33 4.98 -10.78
N CYS A 119 3.05 5.24 -11.04
CA CYS A 119 2.33 4.77 -12.23
C CYS A 119 1.99 5.92 -13.20
N HIS A 120 1.60 7.07 -12.66
CA HIS A 120 1.24 8.27 -13.41
C HIS A 120 2.44 9.22 -13.56
N LEU A 121 3.48 8.72 -14.25
CA LEU A 121 4.75 9.43 -14.44
C LEU A 121 4.60 10.73 -15.25
N ASP A 122 3.53 10.85 -16.04
CA ASP A 122 3.21 12.00 -16.87
C ASP A 122 2.43 13.10 -16.11
N LYS A 123 2.08 12.86 -14.84
CA LYS A 123 1.27 13.80 -14.03
C LYS A 123 2.11 14.52 -12.98
N PRO A 124 1.93 15.83 -12.78
CA PRO A 124 2.59 16.56 -11.70
C PRO A 124 1.97 16.24 -10.34
N LEU A 125 2.71 16.49 -9.24
CA LEU A 125 2.20 16.30 -7.88
C LEU A 125 0.91 17.10 -7.59
N ALA A 126 0.76 18.28 -8.20
CA ALA A 126 -0.46 19.07 -8.09
C ALA A 126 -1.70 18.34 -8.63
N TRP A 127 -1.55 17.53 -9.68
CA TRP A 127 -2.65 16.71 -10.19
C TRP A 127 -3.03 15.64 -9.16
N THR A 128 -2.04 14.95 -8.61
CA THR A 128 -2.26 13.92 -7.57
C THR A 128 -2.96 14.51 -6.35
N ALA A 129 -2.47 15.64 -5.85
CA ALA A 129 -3.06 16.34 -4.70
C ALA A 129 -4.53 16.71 -4.95
N ASN A 130 -4.85 17.21 -6.15
CA ASN A 130 -6.22 17.55 -6.52
C ASN A 130 -7.14 16.32 -6.57
N GLN A 131 -6.67 15.19 -7.10
CA GLN A 131 -7.47 13.96 -7.13
C GLN A 131 -7.69 13.38 -5.73
N LEU A 132 -6.64 13.31 -4.90
CA LEU A 132 -6.76 12.85 -3.52
C LEU A 132 -7.75 13.74 -2.74
N LYS A 133 -7.69 15.07 -2.94
CA LYS A 133 -8.60 16.01 -2.28
C LYS A 133 -10.03 15.78 -2.73
N ARG A 134 -10.24 15.62 -4.05
CA ARG A 134 -11.58 15.39 -4.63
C ARG A 134 -12.20 14.07 -4.17
N TRP A 135 -11.41 13.01 -4.01
CA TRP A 135 -11.92 11.68 -3.71
C TRP A 135 -11.98 11.34 -2.22
N TYR A 136 -11.02 11.83 -1.43
CA TYR A 136 -10.83 11.42 -0.04
C TYR A 136 -10.70 12.59 0.94
N GLY A 137 -10.79 13.84 0.47
CA GLY A 137 -10.78 15.03 1.32
C GLY A 137 -9.41 15.39 1.90
N HIS A 138 -8.32 14.78 1.42
CA HIS A 138 -6.95 15.11 1.84
C HIS A 138 -6.02 15.25 0.64
N ALA A 139 -4.89 15.93 0.79
CA ALA A 139 -3.85 16.06 -0.22
C ALA A 139 -2.59 15.30 0.17
#